data_AF-F7S8I9-F1
#
_entry.id   AF-F7S8I9-F1
#
_cell.length_a   1.000
_cell.length_b   1.000
_cell.length_c   1.000
_cell.angle_alpha   90.00
_cell.angle_beta   90.00
_cell.angle_gamma   90.00
#
_symmetry.space_group_name_H-M   'P 1'
#
loop_
_entity.id
_entity.type
_entity.pdbx_description
1 polymer ?
#
loop_
_entity_poly.entity_id
_entity_poly.type
_entity_poly.pdbx_seq_one_letter_code
_entity_poly.pdbx_strand_id
1 'polypeptide(L)'
;MLRNALTVGAWTMGSRVLGFARDILIAALLGAGPAADAFFVALRLPNLFRRLFGEGAFSAAFIPAYAGTLAQEGEAPARRLAEEVTAIMAVFLMALTILGLLFMPLVLDVLAPGFRADPAKFALAVRLSRITFPYLWLICLCAL
;
A
#
# COMPACT_ATOMS: atom_id res chain seq x y z
N MET A 1 -21.91 12.14 -20.33
CA MET A 1 -21.56 12.26 -18.89
C MET A 1 -22.32 11.26 -18.01
N LEU A 2 -23.65 11.14 -18.10
CA LEU A 2 -24.45 10.20 -17.28
C LEU A 2 -23.99 8.72 -17.37
N ARG A 3 -23.70 8.23 -18.59
CA ARG A 3 -23.21 6.84 -18.81
C ARG A 3 -21.84 6.58 -18.15
N ASN A 4 -20.95 7.56 -18.15
CA ASN A 4 -19.62 7.46 -17.54
C ASN A 4 -19.73 7.51 -16.00
N ALA A 5 -20.61 8.37 -15.48
CA ALA A 5 -20.90 8.42 -14.04
C ALA A 5 -21.51 7.10 -13.53
N LEU A 6 -22.45 6.53 -14.27
CA LEU A 6 -23.09 5.26 -13.92
C LEU A 6 -22.11 4.07 -13.98
N THR A 7 -21.21 4.04 -14.96
CA THR A 7 -20.20 2.97 -15.07
C THR A 7 -19.16 3.03 -13.96
N VAL A 8 -18.59 4.20 -13.67
CA VAL A 8 -17.66 4.37 -12.55
C VAL A 8 -18.35 4.10 -11.21
N GLY A 9 -19.59 4.57 -11.04
CA GLY A 9 -20.41 4.33 -9.85
C GLY A 9 -20.69 2.83 -9.64
N ALA A 10 -21.05 2.10 -10.70
CA ALA A 10 -21.28 0.67 -10.64
C ALA A 10 -20.01 -0.10 -10.25
N TRP A 11 -18.85 0.22 -10.87
CA TRP A 11 -17.57 -0.40 -10.50
C TRP A 11 -17.16 -0.10 -9.05
N THR A 12 -17.38 1.13 -8.60
CA THR A 12 -17.11 1.53 -7.22
C THR A 12 -18.01 0.76 -6.24
N MET A 13 -19.30 0.63 -6.55
CA MET A 13 -20.25 -0.09 -5.70
C MET A 13 -19.94 -1.59 -5.67
N GLY A 14 -19.63 -2.19 -6.82
CA GLY A 14 -19.18 -3.58 -6.92
C GLY A 14 -17.93 -3.83 -6.06
N SER A 15 -16.94 -2.95 -6.13
CA SER A 15 -15.74 -3.05 -5.29
C SER A 15 -16.05 -2.95 -3.79
N ARG A 16 -17.02 -2.13 -3.39
CA ARG A 16 -17.45 -2.01 -1.98
C ARG A 16 -18.16 -3.27 -1.48
N VAL A 17 -19.03 -3.85 -2.30
CA VAL A 17 -19.72 -5.11 -1.96
C VAL A 17 -18.71 -6.26 -1.81
N LEU A 18 -17.75 -6.36 -2.73
CA LEU A 18 -16.68 -7.37 -2.64
C LEU A 18 -15.79 -7.14 -1.41
N GLY A 19 -15.45 -5.90 -1.10
CA GLY A 19 -14.72 -5.54 0.12
C GLY A 19 -15.49 -5.93 1.38
N PHE A 20 -16.79 -5.67 1.42
CA PHE A 20 -17.64 -6.06 2.55
C PHE A 20 -17.75 -7.58 2.70
N ALA A 21 -17.90 -8.31 1.59
CA ALA A 21 -17.89 -9.77 1.61
C ALA A 21 -16.56 -10.33 2.13
N ARG A 22 -15.43 -9.74 1.73
CA ARG A 22 -14.10 -10.09 2.27
C ARG A 22 -14.06 -9.88 3.79
N ASP A 23 -14.57 -8.75 4.28
CA ASP A 23 -14.52 -8.45 5.72
C ASP A 23 -15.42 -9.41 6.52
N ILE A 24 -16.58 -9.82 5.99
CA ILE A 24 -17.42 -10.89 6.57
C ILE A 24 -16.65 -12.21 6.64
N LEU A 25 -15.98 -12.61 5.54
CA LEU A 25 -15.23 -13.87 5.51
C LEU A 25 -14.07 -13.85 6.49
N ILE A 26 -13.34 -12.74 6.61
CA ILE A 26 -12.29 -12.56 7.60
C ILE A 26 -12.86 -12.72 9.01
N ALA A 27 -13.97 -12.05 9.32
CA ALA A 27 -14.62 -12.17 10.63
C ALA A 27 -15.13 -13.59 10.92
N ALA A 28 -15.70 -14.28 9.93
CA ALA A 28 -16.21 -15.63 10.08
C ALA A 28 -15.11 -16.68 10.26
N LEU A 29 -13.97 -16.51 9.58
CA LEU A 29 -12.85 -17.46 9.61
C LEU A 29 -11.85 -17.21 10.74
N LEU A 30 -11.53 -15.95 11.02
CA LEU A 30 -10.52 -15.57 12.03
C LEU A 30 -11.14 -15.18 13.38
N GLY A 31 -12.42 -14.78 13.39
CA GLY A 31 -13.10 -14.30 14.60
C GLY A 31 -12.46 -13.03 15.18
N ALA A 32 -12.70 -12.80 16.47
CA ALA A 32 -12.08 -11.74 17.26
C ALA A 32 -11.03 -12.32 18.21
N GLY A 33 -9.86 -12.69 17.67
CA GLY A 33 -8.80 -13.35 18.42
C GLY A 33 -7.38 -12.93 18.01
N PRO A 34 -6.34 -13.50 18.65
CA PRO A 34 -4.94 -13.12 18.44
C PRO A 34 -4.47 -13.19 16.97
N ALA A 35 -5.02 -14.13 16.20
CA ALA A 35 -4.73 -14.28 14.78
C ALA A 35 -5.31 -13.14 13.93
N ALA A 36 -6.54 -12.69 14.23
CA ALA A 36 -7.17 -11.57 13.54
C ALA A 36 -6.39 -10.27 13.81
N ASP A 37 -6.00 -10.03 15.06
CA ASP A 37 -5.19 -8.88 15.45
C ASP A 37 -3.83 -8.85 14.71
N ALA A 38 -3.14 -10.00 14.66
CA ALA A 38 -1.89 -10.15 13.92
C ALA A 38 -2.07 -9.88 12.43
N PHE A 39 -3.15 -10.36 11.83
CA PHE A 39 -3.48 -10.14 10.43
C PHE A 39 -3.73 -8.65 10.11
N PHE A 40 -4.55 -7.97 10.92
CA PHE A 40 -4.84 -6.54 10.71
C PHE A 40 -3.62 -5.65 10.94
N VAL A 41 -2.80 -5.94 11.96
CA VAL A 41 -1.53 -5.23 12.17
C VAL A 41 -0.57 -5.44 10.99
N ALA A 42 -0.49 -6.66 10.46
CA ALA A 42 0.34 -6.95 9.30
C ALA A 42 -0.07 -6.17 8.03
N LEU A 43 -1.36 -5.87 7.87
CA LEU A 43 -1.86 -5.05 6.77
C LEU A 43 -1.72 -3.54 7.00
N ARG A 44 -1.45 -3.09 8.23
CA ARG A 44 -1.37 -1.67 8.56
C ARG A 44 -0.21 -0.96 7.85
N LEU A 45 0.97 -1.59 7.86
CA LEU A 45 2.17 -1.05 7.25
C LEU A 45 2.01 -0.85 5.73
N PRO A 46 1.71 -1.89 4.93
CA PRO A 46 1.55 -1.70 3.49
C PRO A 46 0.45 -0.69 3.14
N ASN A 47 -0.66 -0.70 3.88
CA ASN A 47 -1.75 0.25 3.64
C ASN A 47 -1.36 1.70 3.97
N LEU A 48 -0.55 1.96 4.99
CA LEU A 48 -0.07 3.30 5.29
C LEU A 48 0.72 3.87 4.10
N PHE A 49 1.67 3.11 3.60
CA PHE A 49 2.48 3.54 2.45
C PHE A 49 1.67 3.64 1.17
N ARG A 50 0.74 2.70 0.92
CA ARG A 50 -0.21 2.79 -0.20
C ARG A 50 -0.95 4.13 -0.19
N ARG A 51 -1.37 4.61 0.98
CA ARG A 51 -2.04 5.92 1.12
C ARG A 51 -1.08 7.09 0.89
N LEU A 52 0.15 7.01 1.41
CA LEU A 52 1.15 8.07 1.24
C LEU A 52 1.56 8.26 -0.22
N PHE A 53 1.88 7.17 -0.92
CA PHE A 53 2.44 7.21 -2.27
C PHE A 53 1.38 7.10 -3.36
N GLY A 54 0.30 6.34 -3.14
CA GLY A 54 -0.72 6.08 -4.15
C GLY A 54 -2.00 6.93 -4.06
N GLU A 55 -2.33 7.50 -2.89
CA GLU A 55 -3.59 8.25 -2.71
C GLU A 55 -3.43 9.77 -2.55
N GLY A 56 -2.22 10.35 -2.47
CA GLY A 56 -2.19 11.81 -2.34
C GLY A 56 -0.85 12.53 -2.37
N ALA A 57 0.13 12.17 -1.54
CA ALA A 57 1.27 13.07 -1.35
C ALA A 57 2.18 13.13 -2.60
N PHE A 58 2.48 11.95 -3.15
CA PHE A 58 3.34 11.87 -4.33
C PHE A 58 2.62 12.34 -5.59
N SER A 59 1.42 11.84 -5.87
CA SER A 59 0.65 12.23 -7.07
C SER A 59 0.36 13.74 -7.13
N ALA A 60 0.14 14.40 -5.97
CA ALA A 60 -0.06 15.84 -5.92
C ALA A 60 1.17 16.67 -6.35
N ALA A 61 2.39 16.14 -6.16
CA ALA A 61 3.62 16.78 -6.59
C ALA A 61 4.04 16.37 -8.01
N PHE A 62 3.87 15.09 -8.36
CA PHE A 62 4.30 14.54 -9.64
C PHE A 62 3.42 15.00 -10.81
N ILE A 63 2.08 14.99 -10.65
CA ILE A 63 1.16 15.32 -11.75
C ILE A 63 1.39 16.75 -12.28
N PRO A 64 1.48 17.80 -11.43
CA PRO A 64 1.75 19.15 -11.91
C PRO A 64 3.14 19.30 -12.56
N ALA A 65 4.15 18.62 -12.03
CA ALA A 65 5.51 18.64 -12.60
C ALA A 65 5.52 18.01 -14.00
N TYR A 66 4.93 16.81 -14.14
CA TYR A 66 4.81 16.13 -15.43
C TYR A 66 3.97 16.94 -16.44
N ALA A 67 2.82 17.48 -16.02
CA ALA A 67 1.98 18.29 -16.88
C ALA A 67 2.68 19.60 -17.32
N GLY A 68 3.45 20.22 -16.42
CA GLY A 68 4.28 21.40 -16.73
C GLY A 68 5.34 21.10 -17.78
N THR A 69 6.13 20.03 -17.58
CA THR A 69 7.14 19.59 -18.55
C THR A 69 6.51 19.19 -19.89
N LEU A 70 5.36 18.51 -19.87
CA LEU A 70 4.65 18.13 -21.09
C LEU A 70 4.19 19.37 -21.88
N ALA A 71 3.68 20.39 -21.19
CA ALA A 71 3.20 21.61 -21.82
C ALA A 71 4.33 22.50 -22.37
N GLN A 72 5.47 22.57 -21.69
CA GLN A 72 6.57 23.48 -22.04
C GLN A 72 7.63 22.83 -22.95
N GLU A 73 7.92 21.55 -22.74
CA GLU A 73 9.06 20.86 -23.34
C GLU A 73 8.63 19.69 -24.25
N GLY A 74 7.34 19.33 -24.21
CA GLY A 74 6.76 18.28 -25.04
C GLY A 74 6.87 16.88 -24.43
N GLU A 75 6.50 15.87 -25.24
CA GLU A 75 6.28 14.51 -24.76
C GLU A 75 7.57 13.78 -24.35
N ALA A 76 8.65 13.94 -25.11
CA ALA A 76 9.89 13.22 -24.84
C ALA A 76 10.55 13.63 -23.49
N PRO A 77 10.68 14.93 -23.14
CA PRO A 77 11.16 15.34 -21.82
C PRO A 77 10.24 14.92 -20.68
N ALA A 78 8.91 15.02 -20.85
CA ALA A 78 7.95 14.58 -19.85
C ALA A 78 8.07 13.08 -19.58
N ARG A 79 8.19 12.26 -20.63
CA ARG A 79 8.40 10.82 -20.49
C ARG A 79 9.71 10.49 -19.76
N ARG A 80 10.80 11.19 -20.06
CA ARG A 80 12.07 11.02 -19.32
C ARG A 80 11.93 11.33 -17.84
N LEU A 81 11.23 12.41 -17.49
CA LEU A 81 10.93 12.75 -16.10
C LEU A 81 10.18 11.59 -15.40
N ALA A 82 9.15 11.03 -16.05
CA ALA A 82 8.42 9.89 -15.50
C ALA A 82 9.30 8.64 -15.33
N GLU A 83 10.16 8.34 -16.30
CA GLU A 83 11.09 7.21 -16.26
C GLU A 83 12.13 7.36 -15.13
N GLU A 84 12.73 8.55 -14.98
CA GLU A 84 13.70 8.85 -13.92
C GLU A 84 13.07 8.76 -12.53
N VAL A 85 11.91 9.39 -12.36
CA VAL A 85 11.17 9.39 -11.09
C VAL A 85 10.74 7.97 -10.71
N THR A 86 10.25 7.18 -11.68
CA THR A 86 9.88 5.78 -11.46
C THR A 86 11.09 4.93 -11.08
N ALA A 87 12.23 5.12 -11.75
CA ALA A 87 13.47 4.40 -11.44
C ALA A 87 13.98 4.69 -10.02
N ILE A 88 14.01 5.98 -9.63
CA ILE A 88 14.43 6.40 -8.28
C ILE A 88 13.47 5.81 -7.24
N MET A 89 12.15 5.88 -7.48
CA MET A 89 11.15 5.34 -6.58
C MET A 89 11.28 3.81 -6.46
N ALA A 90 11.51 3.10 -7.57
CA ALA A 90 11.67 1.65 -7.57
C ALA A 90 12.85 1.19 -6.72
N VAL A 91 13.99 1.87 -6.84
CA VAL A 91 15.20 1.59 -6.03
C VAL A 91 14.95 1.92 -4.56
N PHE A 92 14.37 3.09 -4.27
CA PHE A 92 14.05 3.49 -2.90
C PHE A 92 13.10 2.51 -2.22
N LEU A 93 11.99 2.16 -2.87
CA LEU A 93 11.00 1.24 -2.34
C LEU A 93 11.58 -0.17 -2.18
N MET A 94 12.46 -0.62 -3.08
CA MET A 94 13.11 -1.92 -2.96
C MET A 94 14.02 -1.96 -1.73
N ALA A 95 14.86 -0.93 -1.55
CA ALA A 95 15.69 -0.81 -0.35
C ALA A 95 14.84 -0.77 0.92
N LEU A 96 13.76 0.02 0.94
CA LEU A 96 12.84 0.11 2.05
C LEU A 96 12.15 -1.23 2.34
N THR A 97 11.71 -1.97 1.31
CA THR A 97 11.13 -3.31 1.46
C THR A 97 12.13 -4.27 2.08
N ILE A 98 13.37 -4.33 1.59
CA ILE A 98 14.42 -5.20 2.14
C ILE A 98 14.70 -4.86 3.60
N LEU A 99 14.89 -3.57 3.92
CA LEU A 99 15.11 -3.13 5.30
C LEU A 99 13.93 -3.50 6.21
N GLY A 100 12.70 -3.29 5.75
CA GLY A 100 11.51 -3.67 6.51
C GLY A 100 11.42 -5.17 6.75
N LEU A 101 11.77 -6.02 5.78
CA LEU A 101 11.79 -7.48 5.96
C LEU A 101 12.81 -7.92 7.01
N LEU A 102 14.02 -7.35 6.97
CA LEU A 102 15.11 -7.65 7.90
C LEU A 102 14.75 -7.21 9.32
N PHE A 103 14.29 -5.96 9.46
CA PHE A 103 14.02 -5.33 10.75
C PHE A 103 12.56 -5.41 11.20
N MET A 104 11.73 -6.25 10.56
CA MET A 104 10.29 -6.35 10.86
C MET A 104 9.95 -6.55 12.35
N PRO A 105 10.69 -7.36 13.14
CA PRO A 105 10.45 -7.47 14.57
C PRO A 105 10.53 -6.12 15.29
N LEU A 106 11.58 -5.34 15.04
CA LEU A 106 11.77 -4.01 15.62
C LEU A 106 10.66 -3.04 15.18
N VAL A 107 10.24 -3.13 13.93
CA VAL A 107 9.12 -2.32 13.42
C VAL A 107 7.82 -2.65 14.18
N LEU A 108 7.54 -3.93 14.41
CA LEU A 108 6.35 -4.33 15.16
C LEU A 108 6.44 -4.02 16.66
N ASP A 109 7.64 -3.97 17.23
CA ASP A 109 7.82 -3.52 18.61
C ASP A 109 7.37 -2.06 18.81
N VAL A 110 7.55 -1.22 17.80
CA VAL A 110 7.09 0.17 17.81
C VAL A 110 5.61 0.27 17.43
N LEU A 111 5.16 -0.49 16.43
CA LEU A 111 3.80 -0.39 15.90
C LEU A 111 2.75 -1.06 16.79
N ALA A 112 3.14 -2.13 17.48
CA ALA A 112 2.28 -2.97 18.31
C ALA A 112 3.02 -3.46 19.57
N PRO A 113 3.51 -2.56 20.45
CA PRO A 113 4.31 -2.94 21.63
C PRO A 113 3.58 -3.94 22.55
N GLY A 114 2.25 -3.86 22.62
CA GLY A 114 1.42 -4.77 23.41
C GLY A 114 1.46 -6.23 22.96
N PHE A 115 1.97 -6.54 21.76
CA PHE A 115 2.06 -7.92 21.28
C PHE A 115 3.22 -8.67 21.92
N ARG A 116 4.20 -8.00 22.53
CA ARG A 116 5.30 -8.67 23.24
C ARG A 116 4.85 -9.50 24.44
N ALA A 117 3.69 -9.18 25.01
CA ALA A 117 3.10 -9.96 26.11
C ALA A 117 2.67 -11.37 25.66
N ASP A 118 2.48 -11.58 24.36
CA ASP A 118 2.13 -12.88 23.77
C ASP A 118 3.14 -13.22 22.64
N PRO A 119 4.18 -14.03 22.95
CA PRO A 119 5.22 -14.37 21.98
C PRO A 119 4.69 -15.06 20.72
N ALA A 120 3.62 -15.86 20.82
CA ALA A 120 3.06 -16.56 19.69
C ALA A 120 2.34 -15.58 18.74
N LYS A 121 1.56 -14.65 19.30
CA LYS A 121 0.92 -13.56 18.55
C LYS A 121 1.94 -12.65 17.88
N PHE A 122 3.01 -12.28 18.59
CA PHE A 122 4.08 -11.45 18.02
C PHE A 122 4.78 -12.15 16.85
N ALA A 123 5.16 -13.42 17.00
CA ALA A 123 5.79 -14.19 15.94
C ALA A 123 4.89 -14.32 14.70
N LEU A 124 3.58 -14.53 14.90
CA LEU A 124 2.60 -14.56 13.83
C LEU A 124 2.50 -13.21 13.11
N ALA A 125 2.42 -12.10 13.86
CA ALA A 125 2.36 -10.76 13.29
C ALA A 125 3.61 -10.45 12.47
N VAL A 126 4.81 -10.75 12.98
CA VAL A 126 6.07 -10.57 12.23
C VAL A 126 6.06 -11.36 10.93
N ARG A 127 5.63 -12.62 10.97
CA ARG A 127 5.56 -13.48 9.77
C ARG A 127 4.58 -12.92 8.75
N LEU A 128 3.37 -12.56 9.17
CA LEU A 128 2.36 -11.99 8.28
C LEU A 128 2.82 -10.65 7.71
N SER A 129 3.42 -9.78 8.53
CA SER A 129 3.99 -8.51 8.06
C SER A 129 5.08 -8.75 7.01
N ARG A 130 5.97 -9.73 7.19
CA ARG A 130 6.98 -10.07 6.17
C ARG A 130 6.37 -10.56 4.85
N ILE A 131 5.23 -11.25 4.91
CA ILE A 131 4.51 -11.71 3.72
C ILE A 131 3.83 -10.53 3.01
N THR A 132 3.22 -9.62 3.76
CA THR A 132 2.45 -8.51 3.19
C THR A 132 3.31 -7.32 2.80
N PHE A 133 4.49 -7.12 3.40
CA PHE A 133 5.31 -5.93 3.14
C PHE A 133 5.83 -5.79 1.70
N PRO A 134 6.21 -6.85 0.97
CA PRO A 134 6.61 -6.75 -0.43
C PRO A 134 5.54 -6.17 -1.36
N TYR A 135 4.26 -6.26 -0.99
CA TYR A 135 3.15 -5.60 -1.70
C TYR A 135 3.37 -4.09 -1.84
N LEU A 136 4.07 -3.46 -0.88
CA LEU A 136 4.49 -2.06 -0.93
C LEU A 136 5.11 -1.68 -2.26
N TRP A 137 6.09 -2.47 -2.71
CA TRP A 137 6.89 -2.17 -3.89
C TRP A 137 6.02 -2.19 -5.14
N LEU A 138 5.14 -3.19 -5.25
CA LEU A 138 4.23 -3.34 -6.38
C LEU A 138 3.20 -2.22 -6.45
N ILE A 139 2.53 -1.93 -5.34
CA ILE A 139 1.42 -0.98 -5.37
C ILE A 139 1.87 0.47 -5.57
N CYS A 140 3.00 0.85 -4.98
CA CYS A 140 3.51 2.21 -5.13
C CYS A 140 4.05 2.45 -6.54
N LEU A 141 4.61 1.43 -7.21
CA LEU A 141 5.05 1.56 -8.61
C LEU A 141 3.87 1.56 -9.60
N CYS A 142 2.80 0.81 -9.35
CA CYS A 142 1.61 0.88 -10.20
C CYS A 142 0.81 2.18 -10.06
N ALA A 143 1.05 2.96 -9.01
CA ALA A 143 0.36 4.23 -8.78
C ALA A 143 1.02 5.43 -9.49
N LEU A 144 2.24 5.24 -10.01
CA LEU A 144 3.00 6.16 -10.84
C LEU A 144 2.56 6.07 -12.31
#